data_AF-A0A959BV80-F1
#
_entry.id   AF-A0A959BV80-F1
#
_cell.length_a   1.000
_cell.length_b   1.000
_cell.length_c   1.000
_cell.angle_alpha   90.00
_cell.angle_beta   90.00
_cell.angle_gamma   90.00
#
_symmetry.space_group_name_H-M   'P 1'
#
loop_
_entity.id
_entity.type
_entity.pdbx_description
1 polymer ?
#
loop_
_entity_poly.entity_id
_entity_poly.type
_entity_poly.pdbx_seq_one_letter_code
_entity_poly.pdbx_strand_id
1 'polypeptide(L)'
;SWRPSAVAISEDSFQRLGAFDLLRWISQKYGFGTYIHQIDGYLSRKTNEEAQHSKQRLIRMAEASNSNIYVDTLVSPSFTSSVAQIIQLPGVAGTENNLLIFEFSKNKPDRLVDIIDNFKLTRSVDFDMLILGSSERGYGLKQQIHIWITANDYHNANLMILLAYIILGHRDWSKGQIKIFAVYPEGTIQDEKERLFRLIEAGQLPISPNNIELITQKQELSVRSIVNEKSQDADLTIIGFREEMVKHAGKEIFEDYEAVGNVLFVNTAEGKNIK
;
A
#
# COMPACT_ATOMS: atom_id res chain seq x y z
N SER A 1 7.18 7.22 -18.15
CA SER A 1 7.36 5.94 -17.43
C SER A 1 7.40 6.26 -15.94
N TRP A 2 6.36 5.87 -15.20
CA TRP A 2 6.30 6.05 -13.75
C TRP A 2 7.21 5.04 -13.05
N ARG A 3 7.87 5.43 -11.96
CA ARG A 3 8.73 4.56 -11.14
C ARG A 3 8.47 4.87 -9.67
N PRO A 4 8.37 3.87 -8.79
CA PRO A 4 8.13 4.12 -7.38
C PRO A 4 9.37 4.73 -6.74
N SER A 5 9.23 5.91 -6.15
CA SER A 5 10.20 6.51 -5.24
C SER A 5 9.50 6.69 -3.91
N ALA A 6 9.67 5.70 -3.03
CA ALA A 6 8.79 5.49 -1.90
C ALA A 6 9.45 5.82 -0.57
N VAL A 7 8.67 6.41 0.33
CA VAL A 7 9.07 6.56 1.73
C VAL A 7 8.08 5.84 2.63
N ALA A 8 8.59 4.92 3.45
CA ALA A 8 7.83 4.26 4.49
C ALA A 8 8.22 4.81 5.86
N ILE A 9 7.23 5.04 6.71
CA ILE A 9 7.46 5.45 8.11
C ILE A 9 6.79 4.44 9.04
N SER A 10 7.49 4.04 10.11
CA SER A 10 6.93 3.19 11.16
C SER A 10 7.64 3.40 12.50
N GLU A 11 6.90 3.41 13.58
CA GLU A 11 7.43 3.34 14.95
C GLU A 11 7.55 1.88 15.43
N ASP A 12 6.97 0.93 14.69
CA ASP A 12 6.89 -0.49 15.03
C ASP A 12 7.83 -1.36 14.17
N SER A 13 8.90 -0.78 13.64
CA SER A 13 9.83 -1.41 12.69
C SER A 13 10.44 -2.73 13.18
N PHE A 14 10.48 -2.93 14.50
CA PHE A 14 11.07 -4.11 15.13
C PHE A 14 10.03 -5.10 15.64
N GLN A 15 8.75 -4.77 15.49
CA GLN A 15 7.60 -5.57 15.90
C GLN A 15 6.88 -6.09 14.66
N ARG A 16 6.83 -5.30 13.58
CA ARG A 16 6.18 -5.64 12.31
C ARG A 16 7.09 -5.30 11.14
N LEU A 17 7.29 -6.28 10.28
CA LEU A 17 8.13 -6.17 9.07
C LEU A 17 7.31 -5.87 7.82
N GLY A 18 5.99 -5.69 7.93
CA GLY A 18 5.07 -5.54 6.80
C GLY A 18 5.50 -4.42 5.85
N ALA A 19 5.52 -3.18 6.34
CA ALA A 19 5.92 -2.04 5.51
C ALA A 19 7.39 -2.14 5.03
N PHE A 20 8.27 -2.74 5.82
CA PHE A 20 9.68 -2.90 5.46
C PHE A 20 9.85 -3.84 4.26
N ASP A 21 9.19 -5.00 4.29
CA ASP A 21 9.20 -5.96 3.19
C ASP A 21 8.51 -5.41 1.95
N LEU A 22 7.37 -4.73 2.12
CA LEU A 22 6.69 -4.06 1.01
C LEU A 22 7.61 -3.05 0.31
N LEU A 23 8.24 -2.17 1.08
CA LEU A 23 9.17 -1.16 0.55
C LEU A 23 10.33 -1.82 -0.20
N ARG A 24 10.94 -2.87 0.38
CA ARG A 24 12.00 -3.63 -0.28
C ARG A 24 11.57 -4.20 -1.62
N TRP A 25 10.35 -4.73 -1.72
CA TRP A 25 9.84 -5.32 -2.96
C TRP A 25 9.63 -4.26 -4.04
N ILE A 26 9.04 -3.12 -3.69
CA ILE A 26 8.80 -2.06 -4.68
C ILE A 26 10.08 -1.36 -5.14
N SER A 27 11.14 -1.38 -4.33
CA SER A 27 12.41 -0.70 -4.61
C SER A 27 13.50 -1.60 -5.23
N GLN A 28 13.24 -2.87 -5.53
CA GLN A 28 14.33 -3.79 -5.91
C GLN A 28 14.98 -3.51 -7.27
N LYS A 29 14.20 -3.25 -8.32
CA LYS A 29 14.73 -3.13 -9.69
C LYS A 29 14.82 -1.68 -10.19
N TYR A 30 13.69 -1.00 -10.21
CA TYR A 30 13.55 0.30 -10.88
C TYR A 30 13.08 1.42 -9.96
N GLY A 31 12.85 1.10 -8.69
CA GLY A 31 12.36 2.02 -7.68
C GLY A 31 13.41 2.38 -6.64
N PHE A 32 13.11 3.42 -5.87
CA PHE A 32 13.89 3.85 -4.71
C PHE A 32 13.02 3.72 -3.46
N GLY A 33 13.66 3.47 -2.33
CA GLY A 33 12.97 3.24 -1.08
C GLY A 33 13.73 3.86 0.07
N THR A 34 13.05 4.67 0.86
CA THR A 34 13.53 5.21 2.13
C THR A 34 12.66 4.66 3.25
N TYR A 35 13.26 3.96 4.20
CA TYR A 35 12.57 3.44 5.37
C TYR A 35 12.97 4.26 6.60
N ILE A 36 12.00 4.88 7.26
CA ILE A 36 12.23 5.73 8.42
C ILE A 36 11.59 5.10 9.65
N HIS A 37 12.42 4.80 10.64
CA HIS A 37 11.91 4.46 11.97
C HIS A 37 11.68 5.72 12.78
N GLN A 38 10.43 5.98 13.15
CA GLN A 38 10.11 7.11 14.02
C GLN A 38 10.31 6.73 15.49
N ILE A 39 10.91 7.66 16.22
CA ILE A 39 11.09 7.61 17.67
C ILE A 39 10.31 8.76 18.27
N ASP A 40 9.35 8.43 19.13
CA ASP A 40 8.49 9.41 19.75
C ASP A 40 9.22 10.21 20.81
N GLY A 41 9.14 11.54 20.68
CA GLY A 41 9.62 12.48 21.67
C GLY A 41 10.42 13.63 21.08
N TYR A 42 10.93 14.48 21.97
CA TYR A 42 11.78 15.61 21.58
C TYR A 42 13.22 15.16 21.34
N LEU A 43 13.90 15.86 20.44
CA LEU A 43 15.33 15.66 20.23
C LEU A 43 16.10 15.98 21.52
N SER A 44 16.82 14.98 22.01
CA SER A 44 17.63 15.03 23.23
C SER A 44 18.85 14.13 23.05
N ARG A 45 19.82 14.19 23.97
CA ARG A 45 20.94 13.24 23.93
C ARG A 45 20.48 11.78 23.98
N LYS A 46 19.51 11.49 24.86
CA LYS A 46 18.94 10.14 25.03
C LYS A 46 18.25 9.64 23.76
N THR A 47 17.35 10.45 23.18
CA THR A 47 16.61 10.04 21.97
C THR A 47 17.52 10.00 20.73
N ASN A 48 18.57 10.82 20.69
CA ASN A 48 19.59 10.72 19.65
C ASN A 48 20.43 9.43 19.76
N GLU A 49 20.80 9.02 20.97
CA GLU A 49 21.46 7.72 21.20
C GLU A 49 20.57 6.56 20.78
N GLU A 50 19.29 6.58 21.16
CA GLU A 50 18.28 5.62 20.72
C GLU A 50 18.14 5.56 19.19
N ALA A 51 18.11 6.73 18.54
CA ALA A 51 18.09 6.84 17.08
C ALA A 51 19.30 6.17 16.42
N GLN A 52 20.51 6.39 16.94
CA GLN A 52 21.69 5.71 16.42
C GLN A 52 21.60 4.19 16.60
N HIS A 53 21.15 3.71 17.77
CA HIS A 53 20.97 2.28 18.01
C HIS A 53 19.91 1.65 17.09
N SER A 54 18.77 2.29 16.91
CA SER A 54 17.70 1.84 16.01
C SER A 54 18.16 1.86 14.55
N LYS A 55 18.88 2.89 14.11
CA LYS A 55 19.48 2.95 12.76
C LYS A 55 20.40 1.77 12.49
N GLN A 56 21.28 1.42 13.44
CA GLN A 56 22.16 0.26 13.32
C GLN A 56 21.39 -1.07 13.23
N ARG A 57 20.24 -1.18 13.90
CA ARG A 57 19.36 -2.36 13.76
C ARG A 57 18.72 -2.42 12.38
N LEU A 58 18.24 -1.30 11.85
CA LEU A 58 17.68 -1.22 10.49
C LEU A 58 18.71 -1.58 9.42
N ILE A 59 19.96 -1.12 9.55
CA ILE A 59 21.05 -1.47 8.64
C ILE A 59 21.25 -2.99 8.60
N ARG A 60 21.33 -3.64 9.77
CA ARG A 60 21.44 -5.10 9.85
C ARG A 60 20.24 -5.82 9.22
N MET A 61 19.03 -5.29 9.37
CA MET A 61 17.83 -5.84 8.72
C MET A 61 17.89 -5.70 7.19
N ALA A 62 18.35 -4.57 6.67
CA ALA A 62 18.53 -4.34 5.25
C ALA A 62 19.60 -5.26 4.65
N GLU A 63 20.76 -5.41 5.33
CA GLU A 63 21.82 -6.34 4.93
C GLU A 63 21.34 -7.79 4.92
N ALA A 64 20.69 -8.25 5.99
CA ALA A 64 20.19 -9.63 6.10
C ALA A 64 19.14 -9.97 5.04
N SER A 65 18.36 -8.98 4.60
CA SER A 65 17.36 -9.15 3.54
C SER A 65 17.90 -8.92 2.12
N ASN A 66 19.19 -8.57 1.98
CA ASN A 66 19.82 -8.05 0.76
C ASN A 66 18.96 -6.95 0.10
N SER A 67 18.54 -5.97 0.89
CA SER A 67 17.75 -4.82 0.47
C SER A 67 18.65 -3.65 0.09
N ASN A 68 18.33 -2.97 -1.00
CA ASN A 68 19.01 -1.74 -1.44
C ASN A 68 18.28 -0.47 -0.98
N ILE A 69 17.34 -0.58 -0.05
CA ILE A 69 16.62 0.58 0.49
C ILE A 69 17.55 1.42 1.39
N TYR A 70 17.37 2.73 1.37
CA TYR A 70 17.96 3.62 2.35
C TYR A 70 17.18 3.50 3.67
N VAL A 71 17.89 3.49 4.79
CA VAL A 71 17.27 3.40 6.12
C VAL A 71 17.74 4.55 7.00
N ASP A 72 16.80 5.14 7.74
CA ASP A 72 17.10 6.20 8.70
C ASP A 72 16.15 6.20 9.89
N THR A 73 16.41 7.10 10.83
CA THR A 73 15.58 7.32 12.02
C THR A 73 15.16 8.77 12.12
N LEU A 74 13.96 9.02 12.65
CA LEU A 74 13.43 10.36 12.87
C LEU A 74 12.91 10.49 14.31
N VAL A 75 13.49 11.40 15.09
CA VAL A 75 12.97 11.75 16.43
C VAL A 75 11.96 12.87 16.26
N SER A 76 10.72 12.65 16.68
CA SER A 76 9.64 13.62 16.51
C SER A 76 8.60 13.53 17.62
N PRO A 77 8.06 14.66 18.11
CA PRO A 77 7.09 14.66 19.20
C PRO A 77 5.67 14.30 18.76
N SER A 78 5.41 14.19 17.45
CA SER A 78 4.09 13.78 16.93
C SER A 78 4.21 13.17 15.54
N PHE A 79 3.31 12.24 15.24
CA PHE A 79 3.22 11.60 13.94
C PHE A 79 2.97 12.61 12.81
N THR A 80 2.11 13.60 13.02
CA THR A 80 1.87 14.69 12.05
C THR A 80 3.14 15.46 11.70
N SER A 81 3.97 15.80 12.70
CA SER A 81 5.24 16.47 12.44
C SER A 81 6.20 15.57 11.68
N SER A 82 6.19 14.26 11.95
CA SER A 82 7.01 13.29 11.22
C SER A 82 6.60 13.22 9.75
N VAL A 83 5.30 13.10 9.47
CA VAL A 83 4.77 13.09 8.10
C VAL A 83 5.16 14.39 7.37
N ALA A 84 4.96 15.55 8.01
CA ALA A 84 5.30 16.85 7.43
C ALA A 84 6.79 16.98 7.06
N GLN A 85 7.69 16.41 7.86
CA GLN A 85 9.12 16.40 7.56
C GLN A 85 9.45 15.44 6.42
N ILE A 86 8.88 14.24 6.46
CA ILE A 86 9.18 13.16 5.50
C ILE A 86 8.75 13.51 4.08
N ILE A 87 7.56 14.11 3.91
CA ILE A 87 7.08 14.49 2.58
C ILE A 87 7.96 15.54 1.90
N GLN A 88 8.75 16.29 2.67
CA GLN A 88 9.70 17.28 2.18
C GLN A 88 11.11 16.71 1.98
N LEU A 89 11.36 15.46 2.38
CA LEU A 89 12.66 14.83 2.16
C LEU A 89 12.87 14.56 0.66
N PRO A 90 14.05 14.90 0.11
CA PRO A 90 14.40 14.51 -1.23
C PRO A 90 14.47 12.97 -1.31
N GLY A 91 14.09 12.41 -2.46
CA GLY A 91 14.26 10.99 -2.67
C GLY A 91 15.73 10.63 -2.90
N VAL A 92 16.03 9.37 -2.63
CA VAL A 92 17.37 8.82 -2.79
C VAL A 92 17.68 8.80 -4.30
N ALA A 93 18.94 9.14 -4.64
CA ALA A 93 19.42 9.26 -6.03
C ALA A 93 18.84 10.45 -6.85
N GLY A 94 18.43 11.53 -6.18
CA GLY A 94 18.06 12.79 -6.85
C GLY A 94 16.72 12.73 -7.57
N THR A 95 15.89 11.74 -7.24
CA THR A 95 14.51 11.65 -7.69
C THR A 95 13.58 12.17 -6.59
N GLU A 96 12.48 12.82 -6.95
CA GLU A 96 11.47 13.18 -5.95
C GLU A 96 10.73 11.92 -5.48
N ASN A 97 10.39 11.89 -4.20
CA ASN A 97 9.53 10.85 -3.67
C ASN A 97 8.11 11.06 -4.20
N ASN A 98 7.41 9.98 -4.53
CA ASN A 98 6.05 10.02 -5.10
C ASN A 98 5.08 9.05 -4.44
N LEU A 99 5.53 8.27 -3.45
CA LEU A 99 4.75 7.24 -2.78
C LEU A 99 5.02 7.25 -1.27
N LEU A 100 3.98 7.37 -0.45
CA LEU A 100 4.07 7.17 1.00
C LEU A 100 3.50 5.83 1.40
N ILE A 101 4.17 5.18 2.35
CA ILE A 101 3.74 3.89 2.90
C ILE A 101 3.58 4.00 4.40
N PHE A 102 2.38 3.65 4.86
CA PHE A 102 2.02 3.53 6.26
C PHE A 102 1.60 2.10 6.57
N GLU A 103 1.69 1.72 7.85
CA GLU A 103 1.25 0.41 8.33
C GLU A 103 0.50 0.54 9.65
N PHE A 104 -0.63 -0.15 9.75
CA PHE A 104 -1.36 -0.34 11.00
C PHE A 104 -1.62 -1.83 11.25
N SER A 105 -1.84 -2.20 12.52
CA SER A 105 -2.26 -3.55 12.87
C SER A 105 -3.77 -3.65 12.77
N LYS A 106 -4.29 -4.65 12.06
CA LYS A 106 -5.74 -4.92 12.02
C LYS A 106 -6.30 -5.34 13.38
N ASN A 107 -5.47 -5.99 14.21
CA ASN A 107 -5.85 -6.41 15.55
C ASN A 107 -5.84 -5.25 16.57
N LYS A 108 -5.04 -4.21 16.29
CA LYS A 108 -4.91 -3.03 17.14
C LYS A 108 -4.78 -1.78 16.27
N PRO A 109 -5.90 -1.28 15.71
CA PRO A 109 -5.91 -0.20 14.72
C PRO A 109 -5.80 1.21 15.33
N ASP A 110 -5.29 1.35 16.57
CA ASP A 110 -5.22 2.63 17.28
C ASP A 110 -4.56 3.75 16.45
N ARG A 111 -3.50 3.41 15.69
CA ARG A 111 -2.74 4.35 14.85
C ARG A 111 -3.36 4.66 13.50
N LEU A 112 -4.42 3.95 13.12
CA LEU A 112 -5.11 4.23 11.86
C LEU A 112 -5.68 5.65 11.84
N VAL A 113 -6.13 6.15 12.99
CA VAL A 113 -6.63 7.52 13.13
C VAL A 113 -5.53 8.54 12.79
N ASP A 114 -4.32 8.37 13.32
CA ASP A 114 -3.19 9.26 13.02
C ASP A 114 -2.85 9.27 11.52
N ILE A 115 -2.90 8.10 10.86
CA ILE A 115 -2.68 7.99 9.41
C ILE A 115 -3.76 8.76 8.63
N ILE A 116 -5.03 8.63 9.03
CA ILE A 116 -6.17 9.27 8.37
C ILE A 116 -6.18 10.79 8.58
N ASP A 117 -5.89 11.25 9.80
CA ASP A 117 -5.85 12.68 10.10
C ASP A 117 -4.78 13.41 9.27
N ASN A 118 -3.70 12.69 8.93
CA ASN A 118 -2.61 13.20 8.09
C ASN A 118 -2.84 13.00 6.58
N PHE A 119 -3.94 12.38 6.15
CA PHE A 119 -4.26 12.15 4.74
C PHE A 119 -4.31 13.46 3.93
N LYS A 120 -4.83 14.55 4.51
CA LYS A 120 -4.88 15.86 3.83
C LYS A 120 -3.49 16.44 3.58
N LEU A 121 -2.57 16.19 4.51
CA LEU A 121 -1.20 16.69 4.40
C LEU A 121 -0.46 15.99 3.26
N THR A 122 -0.59 14.67 3.14
CA THR A 122 0.07 13.89 2.06
C THR A 122 -0.42 14.26 0.66
N ARG A 123 -1.70 14.63 0.53
CA ARG A 123 -2.28 15.11 -0.72
C ARG A 123 -1.75 16.46 -1.16
N SER A 124 -1.23 17.28 -0.24
CA SER A 124 -0.75 18.63 -0.58
C SER A 124 0.53 18.65 -1.43
N VAL A 125 1.19 17.49 -1.59
CA VAL A 125 2.44 17.31 -2.33
C VAL A 125 2.33 16.25 -3.44
N ASP A 126 1.12 15.87 -3.85
CA ASP A 126 0.85 14.91 -4.94
C ASP A 126 1.46 13.50 -4.78
N PHE A 127 1.62 13.04 -3.53
CA PHE A 127 2.05 11.67 -3.26
C PHE A 127 0.88 10.69 -3.43
N ASP A 128 1.16 9.56 -4.08
CA ASP A 128 0.33 8.37 -3.94
C ASP A 128 0.49 7.82 -2.51
N MET A 129 -0.56 7.22 -1.96
CA MET A 129 -0.58 6.74 -0.58
C MET A 129 -0.92 5.25 -0.52
N LEU A 130 -0.09 4.52 0.21
CA LEU A 130 -0.30 3.12 0.55
C LEU A 130 -0.49 2.99 2.05
N ILE A 131 -1.57 2.32 2.45
CA ILE A 131 -1.81 1.98 3.85
C ILE A 131 -1.89 0.45 3.94
N LEU A 132 -0.94 -0.15 4.64
CA LEU A 132 -0.88 -1.58 4.87
C LEU A 132 -1.61 -1.93 6.17
N GLY A 133 -2.75 -2.61 6.06
CA GLY A 133 -3.39 -3.29 7.19
C GLY A 133 -2.74 -4.65 7.41
N SER A 134 -1.84 -4.73 8.38
CA SER A 134 -1.10 -5.97 8.70
C SER A 134 -1.91 -6.90 9.59
N SER A 135 -1.83 -8.19 9.27
CA SER A 135 -2.42 -9.30 10.02
C SER A 135 -1.31 -10.20 10.58
N GLU A 136 -1.64 -11.06 11.55
CA GLU A 136 -0.69 -12.07 12.08
C GLU A 136 -0.21 -13.05 11.00
N ARG A 137 -1.01 -13.27 9.95
CA ARG A 137 -0.62 -14.10 8.80
C ARG A 137 0.51 -13.47 7.98
N GLY A 138 0.69 -12.15 8.10
CA GLY A 138 1.60 -11.39 7.25
C GLY A 138 1.33 -11.63 5.76
N TYR A 139 2.40 -11.88 5.02
CA TYR A 139 2.35 -12.20 3.59
C TYR A 139 2.33 -13.71 3.27
N GLY A 140 1.99 -14.54 4.27
CA GLY A 140 1.87 -15.99 4.12
C GLY A 140 2.99 -16.65 3.31
N LEU A 141 2.61 -17.42 2.30
CA LEU A 141 3.50 -18.19 1.41
C LEU A 141 3.91 -17.42 0.14
N LYS A 142 3.49 -16.15 0.00
CA LYS A 142 3.83 -15.26 -1.12
C LYS A 142 3.46 -15.86 -2.49
N GLN A 143 2.31 -16.52 -2.56
CA GLN A 143 1.75 -17.20 -3.73
C GLN A 143 0.64 -16.41 -4.41
N GLN A 144 -0.20 -15.68 -3.67
CA GLN A 144 -1.41 -15.05 -4.22
C GLN A 144 -1.46 -13.55 -3.92
N ILE A 145 -1.42 -12.72 -4.97
CA ILE A 145 -1.78 -11.30 -4.89
C ILE A 145 -3.17 -11.14 -5.52
N HIS A 146 -4.14 -10.70 -4.73
CA HIS A 146 -5.50 -10.43 -5.20
C HIS A 146 -5.69 -8.93 -5.36
N ILE A 147 -6.21 -8.48 -6.51
CA ILE A 147 -6.53 -7.08 -6.77
C ILE A 147 -8.04 -6.94 -6.93
N TRP A 148 -8.65 -5.98 -6.23
CA TRP A 148 -10.07 -5.69 -6.33
C TRP A 148 -10.32 -4.40 -7.09
N ILE A 149 -11.09 -4.50 -8.17
CA ILE A 149 -11.53 -3.37 -8.99
C ILE A 149 -13.05 -3.23 -8.82
N THR A 150 -13.48 -2.03 -8.46
CA THR A 150 -14.90 -1.65 -8.43
C THR A 150 -15.16 -0.55 -9.45
N ALA A 151 -16.43 -0.24 -9.74
CA ALA A 151 -16.81 0.88 -10.61
C ALA A 151 -16.23 2.22 -10.14
N ASN A 152 -15.91 2.33 -8.85
CA ASN A 152 -15.32 3.52 -8.24
C ASN A 152 -13.77 3.48 -8.27
N ASP A 153 -13.10 2.40 -8.60
CA ASP A 153 -11.65 2.30 -8.38
C ASP A 153 -10.80 2.37 -9.65
N TYR A 154 -11.39 2.64 -10.82
CA TYR A 154 -10.61 2.78 -12.07
C TYR A 154 -9.48 3.81 -11.99
N HIS A 155 -9.65 4.86 -11.18
CA HIS A 155 -8.60 5.86 -10.96
C HIS A 155 -7.35 5.28 -10.28
N ASN A 156 -7.56 4.41 -9.29
CA ASN A 156 -6.50 3.72 -8.56
C ASN A 156 -5.98 2.47 -9.29
N ALA A 157 -6.79 1.87 -10.17
CA ALA A 157 -6.56 0.57 -10.78
C ALA A 157 -5.17 0.43 -11.41
N ASN A 158 -4.72 1.45 -12.14
CA ASN A 158 -3.40 1.41 -12.77
C ASN A 158 -2.26 1.28 -11.77
N LEU A 159 -2.29 2.05 -10.68
CA LEU A 159 -1.27 1.93 -9.65
C LEU A 159 -1.36 0.59 -8.92
N MET A 160 -2.57 0.12 -8.60
CA MET A 160 -2.76 -1.18 -7.95
C MET A 160 -2.16 -2.33 -8.77
N ILE A 161 -2.47 -2.36 -10.07
CA ILE A 161 -1.96 -3.34 -11.01
C ILE A 161 -0.44 -3.25 -11.14
N LEU A 162 0.08 -2.03 -11.30
CA LEU A 162 1.52 -1.80 -11.43
C LEU A 162 2.29 -2.24 -10.18
N LEU A 163 1.79 -1.91 -8.99
CA LEU A 163 2.37 -2.35 -7.72
C LEU A 163 2.36 -3.87 -7.61
N ALA A 164 1.25 -4.53 -7.99
CA ALA A 164 1.19 -5.99 -7.97
C ALA A 164 2.25 -6.62 -8.88
N TYR A 165 2.45 -6.11 -10.10
CA TYR A 165 3.50 -6.60 -11.00
C TYR A 165 4.92 -6.32 -10.49
N ILE A 166 5.15 -5.16 -9.86
CA ILE A 166 6.44 -4.82 -9.27
C ILE A 166 6.74 -5.79 -8.10
N ILE A 167 5.78 -6.01 -7.20
CA ILE A 167 5.91 -6.93 -6.07
C ILE A 167 6.14 -8.36 -6.58
N LEU A 168 5.36 -8.81 -7.56
CA LEU A 168 5.51 -10.13 -8.19
C LEU A 168 6.89 -10.30 -8.85
N GLY A 169 7.46 -9.21 -9.38
CA GLY A 169 8.79 -9.20 -9.97
C GLY A 169 9.94 -9.40 -8.97
N HIS A 170 9.64 -9.38 -7.67
CA HIS A 170 10.61 -9.61 -6.59
C HIS A 170 10.87 -11.11 -6.36
N ARG A 171 12.12 -11.50 -6.06
CA ARG A 171 12.53 -12.91 -5.89
C ARG A 171 11.70 -13.70 -4.86
N ASP A 172 11.25 -13.03 -3.80
CA ASP A 172 10.43 -13.64 -2.75
C ASP A 172 9.03 -14.04 -3.24
N TRP A 173 8.56 -13.43 -4.33
CA TRP A 173 7.30 -13.70 -5.01
C TRP A 173 7.50 -14.49 -6.32
N SER A 174 8.65 -15.15 -6.50
CA SER A 174 9.01 -15.89 -7.73
C SER A 174 8.02 -16.99 -8.15
N LYS A 175 7.20 -17.49 -7.21
CA LYS A 175 6.12 -18.46 -7.46
C LYS A 175 4.72 -17.84 -7.36
N GLY A 176 4.66 -16.53 -7.15
CA GLY A 176 3.42 -15.81 -6.99
C GLY A 176 2.60 -15.75 -8.28
N GLN A 177 1.33 -15.42 -8.13
CA GLN A 177 0.45 -15.05 -9.22
C GLN A 177 -0.47 -13.91 -8.81
N ILE A 178 -0.96 -13.18 -9.80
CA ILE A 178 -1.93 -12.10 -9.63
C ILE A 178 -3.29 -12.61 -10.09
N LYS A 179 -4.31 -12.41 -9.25
CA LYS A 179 -5.72 -12.59 -9.61
C LYS A 179 -6.44 -11.25 -9.49
N ILE A 180 -7.28 -10.94 -10.45
CA ILE A 180 -8.03 -9.69 -10.48
C ILE A 180 -9.51 -10.02 -10.34
N PHE A 181 -10.16 -9.41 -9.36
CA PHE A 181 -11.59 -9.50 -9.15
C PHE A 181 -12.22 -8.16 -9.50
N ALA A 182 -13.18 -8.18 -10.43
CA ALA A 182 -13.93 -7.00 -10.81
C ALA A 182 -15.39 -7.18 -10.36
N VAL A 183 -15.81 -6.38 -9.38
CA VAL A 183 -17.11 -6.53 -8.71
C VAL A 183 -18.04 -5.38 -9.07
N TYR A 184 -19.22 -5.72 -9.59
CA TYR A 184 -20.22 -4.75 -10.02
C TYR A 184 -21.63 -5.15 -9.59
N PRO A 185 -22.51 -4.16 -9.28
CA PRO A 185 -23.93 -4.43 -9.05
C PRO A 185 -24.59 -5.19 -10.20
N GLU A 186 -25.52 -6.09 -9.88
CA GLU A 186 -26.25 -6.91 -10.86
C GLU A 186 -26.88 -6.07 -11.99
N GLY A 187 -27.43 -4.90 -11.67
CA GLY A 187 -28.07 -4.02 -12.65
C GLY A 187 -27.11 -3.31 -13.62
N THR A 188 -25.81 -3.25 -13.31
CA THR A 188 -24.83 -2.47 -14.10
C THR A 188 -23.65 -3.30 -14.61
N ILE A 189 -23.63 -4.61 -14.33
CA ILE A 189 -22.47 -5.46 -14.60
C ILE A 189 -22.10 -5.53 -16.08
N GLN A 190 -23.07 -5.48 -16.99
CA GLN A 190 -22.82 -5.55 -18.42
C GLN A 190 -22.12 -4.27 -18.93
N ASP A 191 -22.62 -3.10 -18.54
CA ASP A 191 -22.03 -1.81 -18.93
C ASP A 191 -20.62 -1.64 -18.33
N GLU A 192 -20.44 -2.03 -17.07
CA GLU A 192 -19.15 -1.96 -16.38
C GLU A 192 -18.14 -2.97 -16.94
N LYS A 193 -18.60 -4.16 -17.35
CA LYS A 193 -17.79 -5.11 -18.10
C LYS A 193 -17.31 -4.47 -19.40
N GLU A 194 -18.21 -3.96 -20.24
CA GLU A 194 -17.83 -3.33 -21.51
C GLU A 194 -16.88 -2.15 -21.32
N ARG A 195 -17.07 -1.37 -20.26
CA ARG A 195 -16.14 -0.30 -19.87
C ARG A 195 -14.76 -0.83 -19.51
N LEU A 196 -14.67 -1.84 -18.64
CA LEU A 196 -13.41 -2.46 -18.23
C LEU A 196 -12.64 -3.01 -19.44
N PHE A 197 -13.31 -3.73 -20.33
CA PHE A 197 -12.69 -4.30 -21.53
C PHE A 197 -12.20 -3.21 -22.49
N ARG A 198 -12.97 -2.13 -22.69
CA ARG A 198 -12.51 -0.97 -23.48
C ARG A 198 -11.24 -0.33 -22.91
N LEU A 199 -11.13 -0.21 -21.58
CA LEU A 199 -9.93 0.34 -20.94
C LEU A 199 -8.71 -0.59 -21.17
N ILE A 200 -8.91 -1.90 -21.14
CA ILE A 200 -7.85 -2.88 -21.42
C ILE A 200 -7.42 -2.81 -22.89
N GLU A 201 -8.37 -2.83 -23.83
CA GLU A 201 -8.11 -2.75 -25.28
C GLU A 201 -7.42 -1.45 -25.68
N ALA A 202 -7.79 -0.34 -25.02
CA ALA A 202 -7.14 0.96 -25.21
C ALA A 202 -5.73 1.04 -24.58
N GLY A 203 -5.26 -0.03 -23.94
CA GLY A 203 -3.97 -0.06 -23.23
C GLY A 203 -3.94 0.77 -21.95
N GLN A 204 -5.09 1.26 -21.49
CA GLN A 204 -5.20 2.11 -20.30
C GLN A 204 -5.15 1.31 -19.01
N LEU A 205 -5.37 0.00 -19.04
CA LEU A 205 -5.18 -0.94 -17.92
C LEU A 205 -4.23 -2.06 -18.35
N PRO A 206 -3.03 -2.20 -17.74
CA PRO A 206 -2.03 -3.15 -18.20
C PRO A 206 -2.28 -4.57 -17.69
N ILE A 207 -3.41 -5.17 -18.07
CA ILE A 207 -3.84 -6.51 -17.62
C ILE A 207 -4.41 -7.33 -18.76
N SER A 208 -4.26 -8.65 -18.66
CA SER A 208 -4.92 -9.59 -19.56
C SER A 208 -6.36 -9.82 -19.12
N PRO A 209 -7.36 -9.80 -20.03
CA PRO A 209 -8.73 -10.15 -19.70
C PRO A 209 -8.89 -11.55 -19.07
N ASN A 210 -7.99 -12.49 -19.42
CA ASN A 210 -8.02 -13.86 -18.90
C ASN A 210 -7.72 -13.96 -17.39
N ASN A 211 -7.14 -12.91 -16.79
CA ASN A 211 -6.80 -12.88 -15.38
C ASN A 211 -7.89 -12.22 -14.52
N ILE A 212 -9.05 -11.89 -15.12
CA ILE A 212 -10.14 -11.15 -14.49
C ILE A 212 -11.31 -12.09 -14.21
N GLU A 213 -11.66 -12.23 -12.93
CA GLU A 213 -12.92 -12.83 -12.48
C GLU A 213 -13.95 -11.72 -12.27
N LEU A 214 -15.01 -11.74 -13.07
CA LEU A 214 -16.17 -10.84 -12.89
C LEU A 214 -17.07 -11.39 -11.79
N ILE A 215 -17.38 -10.57 -10.79
CA ILE A 215 -18.26 -10.92 -9.68
C ILE A 215 -19.49 -10.01 -9.69
N THR A 216 -20.66 -10.64 -9.65
CA THR A 216 -21.93 -9.94 -9.47
C THR A 216 -22.17 -9.65 -8.00
N GLN A 217 -22.31 -8.38 -7.65
CA GLN A 217 -22.73 -7.95 -6.32
C GLN A 217 -24.27 -7.99 -6.23
N LYS A 218 -24.77 -8.90 -5.39
CA LYS A 218 -26.19 -8.93 -4.98
C LYS A 218 -26.47 -7.80 -3.98
N GLN A 219 -27.67 -7.25 -3.98
CA GLN A 219 -28.03 -6.07 -3.15
C GLN A 219 -27.78 -6.26 -1.64
N GLU A 220 -27.88 -7.49 -1.15
CA GLU A 220 -27.71 -7.83 0.27
C GLU A 220 -26.24 -7.96 0.70
N LEU A 221 -25.31 -8.05 -0.25
CA LEU A 221 -23.89 -8.30 0.03
C LEU A 221 -23.07 -7.04 -0.17
N SER A 222 -22.32 -6.65 0.86
CA SER A 222 -21.29 -5.62 0.73
C SER A 222 -20.09 -6.17 -0.06
N VAL A 223 -19.42 -5.30 -0.83
CA VAL A 223 -18.16 -5.64 -1.51
C VAL A 223 -17.15 -6.23 -0.53
N ARG A 224 -17.10 -5.68 0.70
CA ARG A 224 -16.23 -6.16 1.76
C ARG A 224 -16.49 -7.61 2.17
N SER A 225 -17.76 -8.01 2.27
CA SER A 225 -18.12 -9.41 2.56
C SER A 225 -17.63 -10.35 1.47
N ILE A 226 -17.78 -9.93 0.21
CA ILE A 226 -17.31 -10.69 -0.96
C ILE A 226 -15.77 -10.81 -0.94
N VAL A 227 -15.05 -9.72 -0.60
CA VAL A 227 -13.59 -9.74 -0.42
C VAL A 227 -13.19 -10.75 0.65
N ASN A 228 -13.85 -10.71 1.82
CA ASN A 228 -13.58 -11.62 2.93
C ASN A 228 -13.86 -13.09 2.61
N GLU A 229 -14.74 -13.38 1.66
CA GLU A 229 -15.01 -14.74 1.20
C GLU A 229 -13.99 -15.20 0.15
N LYS A 230 -13.75 -14.36 -0.87
CA LYS A 230 -12.97 -14.74 -2.07
C LYS A 230 -11.46 -14.59 -1.90
N SER A 231 -11.00 -13.75 -0.97
CA SER A 231 -9.57 -13.49 -0.71
C SER A 231 -9.05 -14.14 0.57
N GLN A 232 -9.75 -15.13 1.14
CA GLN A 232 -9.31 -15.80 2.38
C GLN A 232 -7.89 -16.35 2.25
N ASP A 233 -7.53 -16.92 1.12
CA ASP A 233 -6.20 -17.51 0.89
C ASP A 233 -5.20 -16.53 0.23
N ALA A 234 -5.57 -15.25 0.08
CA ALA A 234 -4.67 -14.26 -0.51
C ALA A 234 -3.51 -13.92 0.45
N ASP A 235 -2.28 -13.95 -0.04
CA ASP A 235 -1.11 -13.51 0.73
C ASP A 235 -1.02 -11.98 0.80
N LEU A 236 -1.54 -11.29 -0.22
CA LEU A 236 -1.72 -9.85 -0.25
C LEU A 236 -3.01 -9.51 -1.01
N THR A 237 -3.89 -8.72 -0.40
CA THR A 237 -5.06 -8.17 -1.09
C THR A 237 -4.85 -6.68 -1.31
N ILE A 238 -5.03 -6.20 -2.55
CA ILE A 238 -4.88 -4.79 -2.94
C ILE A 238 -6.26 -4.22 -3.24
N ILE A 239 -6.60 -3.11 -2.58
CA ILE A 239 -7.93 -2.47 -2.67
C ILE A 239 -7.74 -0.97 -2.86
N GLY A 240 -8.52 -0.38 -3.78
CA GLY A 240 -8.52 1.06 -4.02
C GLY A 240 -9.36 1.79 -2.97
N PHE A 241 -8.97 3.02 -2.64
CA PHE A 241 -9.85 3.91 -1.90
C PHE A 241 -9.75 5.35 -2.41
N ARG A 242 -10.78 6.14 -2.13
CA ARG A 242 -10.90 7.54 -2.54
C ARG A 242 -10.99 8.45 -1.32
N GLU A 243 -10.55 9.69 -1.50
CA GLU A 243 -10.59 10.71 -0.45
C GLU A 243 -12.01 10.96 0.06
N GLU A 244 -13.02 10.95 -0.81
CA GLU A 244 -14.41 11.16 -0.40
C GLU A 244 -14.86 10.07 0.58
N MET A 245 -14.43 8.82 0.38
CA MET A 245 -14.76 7.72 1.28
C MET A 245 -14.12 7.92 2.66
N VAL A 246 -12.88 8.42 2.72
CA VAL A 246 -12.21 8.78 3.97
C VAL A 246 -12.95 9.91 4.68
N LYS A 247 -13.40 10.94 3.94
CA LYS A 247 -14.15 12.08 4.50
C LYS A 247 -15.50 11.67 5.10
N HIS A 248 -16.18 10.69 4.50
CA HIS A 248 -17.51 10.26 4.91
C HIS A 248 -17.50 9.18 5.99
N ALA A 249 -16.63 8.18 5.86
CA ALA A 249 -16.61 6.99 6.73
C ALA A 249 -15.36 6.88 7.62
N GLY A 250 -14.38 7.77 7.46
CA GLY A 250 -13.18 7.80 8.30
C GLY A 250 -12.42 6.48 8.28
N LYS A 251 -12.19 5.92 9.48
CA LYS A 251 -11.43 4.67 9.66
C LYS A 251 -12.17 3.41 9.22
N GLU A 252 -13.50 3.45 9.18
CA GLU A 252 -14.34 2.29 8.91
C GLU A 252 -14.06 1.70 7.52
N ILE A 253 -13.52 2.49 6.58
CA ILE A 253 -13.17 2.01 5.24
C ILE A 253 -12.04 0.97 5.23
N PHE A 254 -11.17 1.00 6.25
CA PHE A 254 -10.00 0.13 6.39
C PHE A 254 -10.21 -1.05 7.36
N GLU A 255 -11.37 -1.09 8.01
CA GLU A 255 -11.77 -2.11 8.99
C GLU A 255 -12.64 -3.20 8.33
N ASP A 256 -13.01 -4.24 9.10
CA ASP A 256 -13.85 -5.38 8.69
C ASP A 256 -13.25 -6.27 7.57
N TYR A 257 -11.93 -6.42 7.56
CA TYR A 257 -11.20 -7.31 6.64
C TYR A 257 -10.57 -8.51 7.37
N GLU A 258 -11.13 -8.97 8.48
CA GLU A 258 -10.50 -9.91 9.42
C GLU A 258 -10.22 -11.29 8.81
N ALA A 259 -11.03 -11.70 7.82
CA ALA A 259 -10.90 -13.01 7.18
C ALA A 259 -9.77 -13.07 6.14
N VAL A 260 -9.27 -11.92 5.69
CA VAL A 260 -8.15 -11.85 4.75
C VAL A 260 -6.85 -11.49 5.47
N GLY A 261 -5.72 -11.79 4.83
CA GLY A 261 -4.39 -11.51 5.38
C GLY A 261 -4.05 -10.02 5.33
N ASN A 262 -2.84 -9.72 4.90
CA ASN A 262 -2.44 -8.33 4.68
C ASN A 262 -3.29 -7.67 3.58
N VAL A 263 -3.77 -6.46 3.87
CA VAL A 263 -4.53 -5.64 2.91
C VAL A 263 -3.74 -4.36 2.63
N LEU A 264 -3.46 -4.09 1.36
CA LEU A 264 -2.82 -2.88 0.88
C LEU A 264 -3.90 -1.97 0.29
N PHE A 265 -4.22 -0.90 1.01
CA PHE A 265 -5.13 0.14 0.54
C PHE A 265 -4.35 1.16 -0.28
N VAL A 266 -4.83 1.45 -1.49
CA VAL A 266 -4.14 2.27 -2.48
C VAL A 266 -4.98 3.49 -2.84
N ASN A 267 -4.39 4.67 -2.71
CA ASN A 267 -4.93 5.93 -3.22
C ASN A 267 -3.90 6.61 -4.13
N THR A 268 -4.32 6.98 -5.35
CA THR A 268 -3.48 7.74 -6.27
C THR A 268 -3.73 9.25 -6.13
N ALA A 269 -2.65 10.04 -6.11
CA ALA A 269 -2.70 11.50 -6.25
C ALA A 269 -3.44 11.91 -7.53
N GLU A 270 -2.91 11.40 -8.64
CA GLU A 270 -3.45 11.52 -9.98
C GLU A 270 -3.44 10.15 -10.67
N GLY A 271 -4.43 9.93 -11.53
CA GLY A 271 -4.61 8.69 -12.26
C GLY A 271 -3.40 8.42 -13.14
N LYS A 272 -2.82 7.22 -13.03
CA LYS A 272 -1.62 6.88 -13.79
C LYS A 272 -1.99 6.47 -15.20
N ASN A 273 -1.42 7.12 -16.21
CA ASN A 273 -1.44 6.63 -17.59
C ASN A 273 -0.16 5.86 -17.84
N ILE A 274 -0.26 4.53 -17.91
CA ILE A 274 0.85 3.65 -18.21
C ILE A 274 0.85 3.47 -19.73
N LYS A 275 1.80 4.11 -20.43
CA LYS A 275 2.09 3.87 -21.85
C LYS A 275 3.26 2.89 -21.97
#